data_AF-A0A831TFE0-F1
#
_entry.id   AF-A0A831TFE0-F1
#
_cell.length_a   1.000
_cell.length_b   1.000
_cell.length_c   1.000
_cell.angle_alpha   90.00
_cell.angle_beta   90.00
_cell.angle_gamma   90.00
#
_symmetry.space_group_name_H-M   'P 1'
#
loop_
_entity.id
_entity.type
_entity.pdbx_description
1 polymer ?
#
loop_
_entity_poly.entity_id
_entity_poly.type
_entity_poly.pdbx_seq_one_letter_code
_entity_poly.pdbx_strand_id
1 'polypeptide(L)' 'LAMMEVTERGFAGMAARARRWADELCGGRLALVLEGGYNLTALAASVEATLRALDDPGPDGSPE' A
#
# COMPACT_ATOMS: atom_id res chain seq x y z
N LEU A 1 16.33 -13.96 5.74
CA LEU A 1 16.35 -13.44 4.35
C LEU A 1 16.55 -11.92 4.29
N ALA A 2 16.14 -11.14 5.30
CA ALA A 2 16.41 -9.69 5.38
C ALA A 2 16.58 -9.25 6.85
N MET A 3 17.06 -8.01 7.07
CA MET A 3 17.30 -7.38 8.38
C MET A 3 16.57 -6.04 8.55
N MET A 4 15.47 -5.83 7.81
CA MET A 4 14.66 -4.61 7.88
C MET A 4 13.58 -4.71 8.95
N GLU A 5 13.21 -3.58 9.55
CA GLU A 5 12.17 -3.47 10.58
C GLU A 5 10.95 -2.66 10.10
N VAL A 6 10.51 -2.91 8.87
CA VAL A 6 9.32 -2.24 8.32
C VAL A 6 8.08 -2.83 8.99
N THR A 7 7.26 -1.96 9.56
CA THR A 7 5.98 -2.31 10.20
C THR A 7 4.82 -2.24 9.21
N GLU A 8 3.67 -2.79 9.58
CA GLU A 8 2.42 -2.70 8.80
C GLU A 8 2.06 -1.24 8.48
N ARG A 9 2.24 -0.34 9.46
CA ARG A 9 2.07 1.12 9.27
C ARG A 9 3.05 1.68 8.24
N GLY A 10 4.27 1.16 8.20
CA GLY A 10 5.27 1.50 7.19
C GLY A 10 4.80 1.10 5.78
N PHE A 11 4.33 -0.14 5.62
CA PHE A 11 3.78 -0.63 4.35
C PHE A 11 2.55 0.17 3.89
N ALA A 12 1.59 0.41 4.79
CA ALA A 12 0.44 1.29 4.51
C ALA A 12 0.88 2.69 4.06
N GLY A 13 1.87 3.28 4.74
CA GLY A 13 2.41 4.59 4.38
C GLY A 13 3.10 4.63 3.02
N MET A 14 3.74 3.54 2.59
CA MET A 14 4.30 3.40 1.25
C MET A 14 3.21 3.24 0.19
N ALA A 15 2.19 2.42 0.46
CA ALA A 15 1.04 2.22 -0.43
C ALA A 15 0.27 3.52 -0.68
N ALA A 16 -0.04 4.28 0.37
CA ALA A 16 -0.71 5.58 0.24
C ALA A 16 0.11 6.58 -0.57
N ARG A 17 1.44 6.57 -0.46
CA ARG A 17 2.34 7.42 -1.29
C ARG A 17 2.28 6.99 -2.75
N ALA A 18 2.38 5.70 -3.03
CA ALA A 18 2.29 5.16 -4.38
C ALA A 18 0.94 5.49 -5.04
N ARG A 19 -0.18 5.41 -4.30
CA ARG A 19 -1.49 5.81 -4.81
C ARG A 19 -1.53 7.29 -5.21
N ARG A 20 -1.10 8.19 -4.33
CA ARG A 20 -1.07 9.63 -4.64
C ARG A 20 -0.22 9.94 -5.87
N TRP A 21 0.95 9.32 -5.98
CA TRP A 21 1.77 9.46 -7.19
C TRP A 21 1.08 8.91 -8.43
N ALA A 22 0.31 7.82 -8.30
CA ALA A 22 -0.44 7.30 -9.43
C ALA A 22 -1.53 8.28 -9.90
N ASP A 23 -2.23 8.91 -8.96
CA ASP A 23 -3.20 9.97 -9.25
C ASP A 23 -2.57 11.16 -9.95
N GLU A 24 -1.44 11.66 -9.42
CA GLU A 24 -0.74 12.84 -9.94
C GLU A 24 -0.06 12.59 -11.30
N LEU A 25 0.52 11.40 -11.50
CA LEU A 25 1.49 11.17 -12.59
C LEU A 25 0.99 10.23 -13.69
N CYS A 26 -0.01 9.39 -13.41
CA CYS A 26 -0.50 8.40 -14.37
C CYS A 26 -2.02 8.19 -14.33
N GLY A 27 -2.79 9.20 -13.91
CA GLY A 27 -4.26 9.18 -13.95
C GLY A 27 -4.85 8.02 -13.15
N GLY A 28 -4.31 7.79 -11.95
CA GLY A 28 -4.78 6.79 -10.99
C GLY A 28 -4.42 5.34 -11.34
N ARG A 29 -3.64 5.09 -12.39
CA ARG A 29 -3.27 3.73 -12.83
C ARG A 29 -2.13 3.17 -11.98
N LEU A 30 -2.47 2.31 -11.02
CA LEU A 30 -1.53 1.57 -10.18
C LEU A 30 -1.85 0.08 -10.21
N ALA A 31 -0.83 -0.75 -10.39
CA ALA A 31 -0.92 -2.21 -10.23
C ALA A 31 0.15 -2.66 -9.24
N LEU A 32 -0.22 -3.56 -8.31
CA LEU A 32 0.66 -4.13 -7.30
C LEU A 32 0.65 -5.65 -7.45
N VAL A 33 1.82 -6.27 -7.33
CA VAL A 33 2.00 -7.73 -7.42
C VAL A 33 2.63 -8.20 -6.13
N LEU A 34 2.05 -9.24 -5.51
CA LEU A 34 2.61 -9.85 -4.32
C LEU A 34 3.80 -10.73 -4.69
N GLU A 35 4.95 -10.43 -4.09
CA GLU A 35 6.21 -11.13 -4.33
C GLU A 35 6.55 -12.03 -3.12
N GLY A 36 7.66 -11.73 -2.43
CA GLY A 36 8.13 -12.48 -1.27
C GLY A 36 7.54 -12.01 0.06
N GLY A 37 7.82 -12.80 1.10
CA GLY A 37 7.38 -12.56 2.47
C GLY A 37 7.35 -13.88 3.21
N TYR A 38 8.34 -14.10 4.08
CA TYR A 38 8.60 -15.44 4.62
C TYR A 38 8.16 -15.61 6.07
N ASN A 39 7.77 -14.51 6.73
CA ASN A 39 6.96 -14.56 7.93
C ASN A 39 5.50 -14.37 7.49
N LEU A 40 4.74 -15.47 7.43
CA LEU A 40 3.39 -15.48 6.87
C LEU A 40 2.41 -14.61 7.67
N THR A 41 2.56 -14.55 8.99
CA THR A 41 1.73 -13.69 9.85
C THR A 41 1.98 -12.22 9.55
N ALA A 42 3.26 -11.80 9.51
CA ALA A 42 3.61 -10.43 9.20
C ALA A 42 3.27 -10.06 7.74
N LEU A 43 3.40 -11.00 6.80
CA LEU A 43 3.03 -10.81 5.40
C LEU A 43 1.53 -10.55 5.28
N ALA A 44 0.68 -11.39 5.89
CA ALA A 44 -0.77 -11.22 5.85
C ALA A 44 -1.19 -9.85 6.43
N ALA A 45 -0.66 -9.48 7.60
CA ALA A 45 -0.96 -8.20 8.24
C ALA A 45 -0.48 -6.99 7.40
N SER A 46 0.70 -7.09 6.79
CA SER A 46 1.25 -6.00 5.97
C SER A 46 0.54 -5.85 4.63
N VAL A 47 0.08 -6.95 4.03
CA VAL A 47 -0.75 -6.94 2.81
C VAL A 47 -2.11 -6.32 3.11
N GLU A 48 -2.76 -6.72 4.20
CA GLU A 48 -4.02 -6.11 4.63
C GLU A 48 -3.88 -4.60 4.84
N ALA A 49 -2.83 -4.16 5.56
CA ALA A 49 -2.56 -2.74 5.79
C ALA A 49 -2.30 -1.97 4.48
N THR A 50 -1.61 -2.60 3.52
CA THR A 50 -1.39 -2.07 2.17
C THR A 50 -2.71 -1.86 1.43
N LEU A 51 -3.59 -2.87 1.41
CA LEU A 51 -4.87 -2.81 0.71
C LEU A 51 -5.80 -1.76 1.32
N ARG A 52 -5.92 -1.72 2.66
CA ARG A 52 -6.72 -0.69 3.36
C ARG A 52 -6.27 0.73 3.03
N ALA A 53 -4.96 0.95 2.86
CA ALA A 53 -4.42 2.26 2.51
C ALA A 53 -4.70 2.67 1.05
N LEU A 54 -5.06 1.72 0.18
CA LEU A 54 -5.45 1.98 -1.21
C LEU A 54 -6.98 2.15 -1.35
N ASP A 55 -7.75 1.53 -0.47
CA ASP A 55 -9.22 1.65 -0.40
C ASP A 55 -9.68 2.95 0.27
N ASP A 56 -8.79 3.66 0.99
CA ASP A 56 -9.09 4.97 1.55
C ASP A 56 -9.17 6.01 0.41
N PRO A 57 -10.36 6.61 0.15
CA PRO A 57 -10.54 7.58 -0.93
C PRO A 57 -9.75 8.88 -0.72
N GLY A 58 -9.11 9.05 0.44
CA GLY A 58 -8.44 10.28 0.80
C GLY A 58 -9.45 11.42 1.02
N PRO A 59 -8.97 12.61 1.43
CA PRO A 59 -9.84 13.76 1.72
C PRO A 59 -10.54 14.33 0.48
N ASP A 60 -10.08 14.00 -0.73
CA ASP A 60 -10.52 14.62 -1.99
C ASP A 60 -11.48 13.73 -2.79
N GLY A 61 -11.81 12.54 -2.29
CA GLY A 61 -12.65 11.54 -2.95
C GLY A 61 -14.16 11.82 -2.86
N SER A 62 -14.60 13.05 -3.16
CA SER A 62 -16.01 13.26 -3.50
C SER A 62 -16.34 12.48 -4.78
N PRO A 63 -17.40 11.65 -4.80
CA PRO A 63 -17.83 11.01 -6.03
C PRO A 63 -18.28 12.10 -7.02
N GLU A 64 -17.75 12.07 -8.23
CA GLU A 64 -18.40 12.71 -9.38
C GLU A 64 -19.77 12.06 -9.66
#